data_AF-A0A970FZN6-F1
#
_entry.id   AF-A0A970FZN6-F1
#
_cell.length_a   1.000
_cell.length_b   1.000
_cell.length_c   1.000
_cell.angle_alpha   90.00
_cell.angle_beta   90.00
_cell.angle_gamma   90.00
#
_symmetry.space_group_name_H-M   'P 1'
#
loop_
_entity.id
_entity.type
_entity.pdbx_description
1 polymer ?
#
loop_
_entity_poly.entity_id
_entity_poly.type
_entity_poly.pdbx_seq_one_letter_code
_entity_poly.pdbx_strand_id
1 'polypeptide(L)'
;STAALALLNDAVKKGGVMASSHVGGLSGAFIPVSEDAGMIRAAQHGHLTLSKLEAMTCVCSVGLDMIAIPGDTPAETIAAIIADEAAIGVINNKTTAVRIIPAPGKKVGDIVDFGGLLGSAPVMPVSGCDSSAFIRRGGRIPAPMHSLRN
;
A
#
# COMPACT_ATOMS: atom_id res chain seq x y z
N SER A 1 -9.22 2.28 10.68
CA SER A 1 -8.24 1.98 11.75
C SER A 1 -7.50 0.70 11.43
N THR A 2 -6.20 0.59 11.74
CA THR A 2 -5.39 -0.62 11.45
C THR A 2 -5.89 -1.83 12.23
N ALA A 3 -6.24 -1.67 13.51
CA ALA A 3 -6.76 -2.77 14.33
C ALA A 3 -8.09 -3.34 13.80
N ALA A 4 -9.00 -2.45 13.37
CA ALA A 4 -10.28 -2.88 12.77
C ALA A 4 -10.07 -3.66 11.46
N LEU A 5 -9.11 -3.22 10.64
CA LEU A 5 -8.74 -3.93 9.41
C LEU A 5 -8.12 -5.30 9.71
N ALA A 6 -7.26 -5.38 10.72
CA ALA A 6 -6.67 -6.65 11.15
C ALA A 6 -7.74 -7.65 11.60
N LEU A 7 -8.70 -7.20 12.42
CA LEU A 7 -9.84 -8.01 12.86
C LEU A 7 -10.66 -8.53 11.67
N LEU A 8 -10.97 -7.65 10.71
CA LEU A 8 -11.70 -8.03 9.50
C LEU A 8 -10.90 -9.05 8.66
N ASN A 9 -9.62 -8.80 8.44
CA ASN A 9 -8.77 -9.66 7.61
C ASN A 9 -8.63 -11.07 8.22
N ASP A 10 -8.45 -11.14 9.54
CA ASP A 10 -8.37 -12.41 10.28
C ASP A 10 -9.69 -13.19 10.21
N ALA A 11 -10.83 -12.51 10.40
CA ALA A 11 -12.15 -13.13 10.27
C ALA A 11 -12.40 -13.69 8.85
N VAL A 12 -12.06 -12.93 7.81
CA VAL A 12 -12.20 -13.36 6.41
C VAL A 12 -11.28 -14.54 6.09
N LYS A 13 -10.03 -14.52 6.56
CA LYS A 13 -9.09 -15.62 6.37
C LYS A 13 -9.57 -16.91 7.04
N LYS A 14 -10.03 -16.83 8.28
CA LYS A 14 -10.59 -17.98 9.01
C LYS A 14 -11.84 -18.53 8.32
N GLY A 15 -12.74 -17.65 7.87
CA GLY A 15 -13.91 -18.03 7.08
C GLY A 15 -13.54 -18.74 5.77
N GLY A 16 -12.56 -18.21 5.04
CA GLY A 16 -12.05 -18.82 3.81
C GLY A 16 -11.45 -20.20 4.02
N VAL A 17 -10.66 -20.39 5.09
CA VAL A 17 -10.09 -21.71 5.46
C VAL A 17 -11.19 -22.69 5.86
N MET A 18 -12.21 -22.25 6.60
CA MET A 18 -13.34 -23.10 7.00
C MET A 18 -14.18 -23.58 5.81
N ALA A 19 -14.33 -22.75 4.77
CA ALA A 19 -15.20 -23.05 3.63
C ALA A 19 -14.53 -23.89 2.53
N SER A 20 -13.19 -24.02 2.52
CA SER A 20 -12.47 -24.67 1.42
C SER A 20 -11.76 -25.96 1.83
N SER A 21 -11.93 -27.00 1.02
CA SER A 21 -11.16 -28.26 1.11
C SER A 21 -9.81 -28.19 0.37
N HIS A 22 -9.59 -27.15 -0.46
CA HIS A 22 -8.35 -26.89 -1.18
C HIS A 22 -8.01 -25.40 -1.09
N VAL A 23 -6.93 -25.06 -0.39
CA VAL A 23 -6.57 -23.66 -0.15
C VAL A 23 -6.05 -23.04 -1.46
N GLY A 24 -6.89 -22.26 -2.14
CA GLY A 24 -6.55 -21.49 -3.34
C GLY A 24 -7.44 -20.26 -3.46
N GLY A 25 -6.85 -19.07 -3.50
CA GLY A 25 -7.55 -17.79 -3.60
C GLY A 25 -7.00 -16.72 -2.63
N LEU A 26 -7.22 -15.44 -2.95
CA LEU A 26 -6.85 -14.32 -2.07
C LEU A 26 -7.93 -14.13 -0.99
N SER A 27 -7.72 -14.67 0.22
CA SER A 27 -8.58 -14.37 1.37
C SER A 27 -8.01 -13.17 2.13
N GLY A 28 -8.57 -11.98 1.87
CA GLY A 28 -8.30 -10.84 2.72
C GLY A 28 -8.78 -9.49 2.21
N ALA A 29 -8.57 -8.47 3.03
CA ALA A 29 -8.98 -7.10 2.72
C ALA A 29 -8.04 -6.48 1.68
N PHE A 30 -8.65 -5.98 0.61
CA PHE A 30 -8.02 -5.20 -0.44
C PHE A 30 -8.25 -3.71 -0.17
N ILE A 31 -7.26 -2.86 -0.47
CA ILE A 31 -7.28 -1.43 -0.15
C ILE A 31 -7.05 -0.58 -1.41
N PRO A 32 -7.94 -0.67 -2.42
CA PRO A 32 -7.77 0.07 -3.67
C PRO A 32 -8.31 1.50 -3.52
N VAL A 33 -7.41 2.47 -3.36
CA VAL A 33 -7.82 3.85 -3.05
C VAL A 33 -8.70 4.45 -4.16
N SER A 34 -8.46 4.12 -5.43
CA SER A 34 -9.24 4.67 -6.55
C SER A 34 -10.58 3.97 -6.81
N GLU A 35 -10.79 2.78 -6.25
CA GLU A 35 -11.94 1.92 -6.58
C GLU A 35 -13.04 2.00 -5.50
N ASP A 36 -12.70 2.42 -4.27
CA ASP A 36 -13.65 2.53 -3.15
C ASP A 36 -14.01 3.98 -2.80
N ALA A 37 -15.30 4.32 -2.90
CA ALA A 37 -15.81 5.67 -2.65
C ALA A 37 -15.55 6.18 -1.22
N GLY A 38 -15.56 5.28 -0.21
CA GLY A 38 -15.25 5.62 1.17
C GLY A 38 -13.78 5.98 1.35
N MET A 39 -12.89 5.23 0.70
CA MET A 39 -11.45 5.47 0.70
C MET A 39 -11.09 6.75 -0.03
N ILE A 40 -11.68 7.01 -1.21
CA ILE A 40 -11.54 8.27 -1.96
C ILE A 40 -11.92 9.44 -1.05
N ARG A 41 -13.09 9.37 -0.40
CA ARG A 41 -13.56 10.42 0.50
C ARG A 41 -12.61 10.61 1.68
N ALA A 42 -12.14 9.53 2.30
CA ALA A 42 -11.20 9.61 3.43
C ALA A 42 -9.85 10.21 3.02
N ALA A 43 -9.37 9.92 1.80
CA ALA A 43 -8.14 10.50 1.25
C ALA A 43 -8.31 12.00 0.93
N GLN A 44 -9.45 12.41 0.34
CA GLN A 44 -9.77 13.82 0.08
C GLN A 44 -9.83 14.67 1.35
N HIS A 45 -10.38 14.12 2.45
CA HIS A 45 -10.42 14.81 3.75
C HIS A 45 -9.09 14.73 4.52
N GLY A 46 -8.06 14.09 3.97
CA GLY A 46 -6.75 13.92 4.61
C GLY A 46 -6.73 12.95 5.80
N HIS A 47 -7.82 12.21 6.03
CA HIS A 47 -7.89 11.19 7.09
C HIS A 47 -7.16 9.90 6.71
N LEU A 48 -7.07 9.61 5.42
CA LEU A 48 -6.33 8.49 4.87
C LEU A 48 -5.09 9.02 4.15
N THR A 49 -3.94 8.94 4.81
CA THR A 49 -2.65 9.37 4.28
C THR A 49 -1.84 8.18 3.74
N LEU A 50 -0.79 8.46 2.96
CA LEU A 50 0.10 7.41 2.44
C LEU A 50 0.71 6.57 3.58
N SER A 51 1.23 7.21 4.62
CA SER A 51 1.77 6.51 5.80
C SER A 51 0.70 5.72 6.56
N LYS A 52 -0.57 6.15 6.50
CA LYS A 52 -1.67 5.39 7.11
C LYS A 52 -2.01 4.15 6.29
N LEU A 53 -1.97 4.25 4.96
CA LEU A 53 -2.12 3.12 4.05
C LEU A 53 -0.99 2.12 4.25
N GLU A 54 0.25 2.60 4.31
CA GLU A 54 1.44 1.80 4.65
C GLU A 54 1.29 1.10 6.01
N ALA A 55 0.85 1.79 7.05
CA ALA A 55 0.58 1.15 8.34
C ALA A 55 -0.56 0.11 8.28
N MET A 56 -1.52 0.27 7.36
CA MET A 56 -2.55 -0.73 7.11
C MET A 56 -1.99 -1.92 6.34
N THR A 57 -0.93 -1.75 5.55
CA THR A 57 -0.32 -2.87 4.82
C THR A 57 0.24 -3.90 5.79
N CYS A 58 0.79 -3.52 6.94
CA CYS A 58 1.24 -4.48 7.97
C CYS A 58 0.22 -5.58 8.33
N VAL A 59 -1.09 -5.33 8.14
CA VAL A 59 -2.17 -6.29 8.48
C VAL A 59 -3.06 -6.66 7.29
N CYS A 60 -2.93 -6.01 6.13
CA CYS A 60 -3.71 -6.31 4.92
C CYS A 60 -3.05 -7.42 4.07
N SER A 61 -3.72 -7.84 3.00
CA SER A 61 -3.25 -8.95 2.16
C SER A 61 -2.50 -8.53 0.88
N VAL A 62 -2.58 -7.27 0.43
CA VAL A 62 -2.04 -6.89 -0.89
C VAL A 62 -0.94 -5.84 -0.83
N GLY A 63 -1.11 -4.75 -0.09
CA GLY A 63 -0.11 -3.68 -0.01
C GLY A 63 -0.67 -2.33 -0.44
N LEU A 64 0.19 -1.48 -1.02
CA LEU A 64 -0.16 -0.16 -1.52
C LEU A 64 -0.76 -0.29 -2.91
N ASP A 65 -2.01 0.14 -3.08
CA ASP A 65 -2.75 -0.18 -4.29
C ASP A 65 -3.60 0.98 -4.83
N MET A 66 -3.49 1.22 -6.14
CA MET A 66 -4.15 2.30 -6.89
C MET A 66 -3.98 3.68 -6.24
N ILE A 67 -2.75 4.03 -5.89
CA ILE A 67 -2.45 5.31 -5.23
C ILE A 67 -1.92 6.30 -6.26
N ALA A 68 -2.65 7.39 -6.48
CA ALA A 68 -2.19 8.50 -7.31
C ALA A 68 -1.25 9.43 -6.53
N ILE A 69 -0.09 9.76 -7.10
CA ILE A 69 0.90 10.69 -6.52
C ILE A 69 1.27 11.79 -7.54
N PRO A 70 1.89 12.90 -7.12
CA PRO A 70 2.31 13.95 -8.04
C PRO A 70 3.24 13.41 -9.12
N GLY A 71 3.02 13.82 -10.37
CA GLY A 71 3.80 13.32 -11.51
C GLY A 71 5.27 13.76 -11.50
N ASP A 72 5.62 14.77 -10.72
CA ASP A 72 6.97 15.26 -10.49
C ASP A 72 7.68 14.56 -9.31
N THR A 73 7.07 13.52 -8.73
CA THR A 73 7.71 12.75 -7.65
C THR A 73 9.00 12.09 -8.16
N PRO A 74 10.15 12.31 -7.48
CA PRO A 74 11.42 11.72 -7.89
C PRO A 74 11.40 10.19 -7.91
N ALA A 75 12.15 9.59 -8.83
CA ALA A 75 12.26 8.14 -8.94
C ALA A 75 12.82 7.51 -7.64
N GLU A 76 13.76 8.19 -6.97
CA GLU A 76 14.31 7.76 -5.69
C GLU A 76 13.25 7.74 -4.58
N THR A 77 12.30 8.67 -4.58
CA THR A 77 11.19 8.67 -3.62
C THR A 77 10.24 7.51 -3.88
N ILE A 78 9.92 7.23 -5.15
CA ILE A 78 9.10 6.06 -5.52
C ILE A 78 9.81 4.75 -5.12
N ALA A 79 11.12 4.67 -5.37
CA ALA A 79 11.94 3.51 -4.98
C ALA A 79 11.98 3.33 -3.45
N ALA A 80 12.00 4.41 -2.68
CA ALA A 80 11.92 4.35 -1.22
C ALA A 80 10.58 3.78 -0.74
N ILE A 81 9.46 4.24 -1.30
CA ILE A 81 8.13 3.69 -0.96
C ILE A 81 8.06 2.19 -1.28
N ILE A 82 8.62 1.77 -2.43
CA ILE A 82 8.70 0.35 -2.80
C ILE A 82 9.57 -0.43 -1.81
N ALA A 83 10.72 0.12 -1.39
CA ALA A 83 11.62 -0.51 -0.43
C ALA A 83 10.96 -0.68 0.94
N ASP A 84 10.21 0.33 1.41
CA ASP A 84 9.48 0.28 2.68
C ASP A 84 8.39 -0.80 2.65
N GLU A 85 7.57 -0.85 1.60
CA GLU A 85 6.52 -1.87 1.46
C GLU A 85 7.10 -3.29 1.27
N ALA A 86 8.25 -3.40 0.58
CA ALA A 86 8.97 -4.66 0.48
C ALA A 86 9.52 -5.11 1.84
N ALA A 87 10.07 -4.19 2.64
CA ALA A 87 10.55 -4.49 3.99
C ALA A 87 9.40 -4.96 4.91
N ILE A 88 8.24 -4.29 4.86
CA ILE A 88 7.04 -4.73 5.60
C ILE A 88 6.65 -6.16 5.20
N GLY A 89 6.66 -6.48 3.90
CA GLY A 89 6.38 -7.82 3.41
C GLY A 89 7.38 -8.86 3.90
N VAL A 90 8.68 -8.60 3.69
CA VAL A 90 9.78 -9.51 4.04
C VAL A 90 9.82 -9.78 5.54
N ILE A 91 9.73 -8.74 6.40
CA ILE A 91 9.78 -8.90 7.86
C ILE A 91 8.58 -9.70 8.37
N ASN A 92 7.39 -9.45 7.84
CA ASN A 92 6.15 -10.09 8.31
C ASN A 92 5.85 -11.43 7.61
N ASN A 93 6.76 -11.93 6.76
CA ASN A 93 6.54 -13.11 5.92
C ASN A 93 5.20 -13.02 5.15
N LYS A 94 5.02 -11.87 4.50
CA LYS A 94 3.80 -11.43 3.85
C LYS A 94 4.13 -11.10 2.39
N THR A 95 3.22 -11.44 1.48
CA THR A 95 3.25 -10.89 0.11
C THR A 95 2.75 -9.45 0.13
N THR A 96 3.58 -8.53 -0.37
CA THR A 96 3.21 -7.13 -0.61
C THR A 96 3.34 -6.79 -2.09
N ALA A 97 2.60 -5.76 -2.51
CA ALA A 97 2.61 -5.19 -3.83
C ALA A 97 2.50 -3.67 -3.72
N VAL A 98 3.06 -2.99 -4.71
CA VAL A 98 3.01 -1.53 -4.82
C VAL A 98 2.50 -1.16 -6.20
N ARG A 99 1.34 -0.53 -6.24
CA ARG A 99 0.75 0.08 -7.44
C ARG A 99 0.53 1.57 -7.16
N ILE A 100 1.56 2.34 -7.48
CA ILE A 100 1.59 3.80 -7.36
C ILE A 100 1.62 4.41 -8.76
N ILE A 101 0.83 5.47 -8.96
CA ILE A 101 0.60 6.09 -10.26
C ILE A 101 1.01 7.57 -10.18
N PRO A 102 2.22 7.93 -10.65
CA PRO A 102 2.60 9.31 -10.84
C PRO A 102 1.72 9.95 -11.90
N ALA A 103 0.98 11.00 -11.54
CA ALA A 103 0.01 11.66 -12.42
C ALA A 103 0.64 12.91 -13.07
N PRO A 104 1.01 12.87 -14.36
CA PRO A 104 1.72 13.98 -15.00
C PRO A 104 0.90 15.27 -15.01
N GLY A 105 1.54 16.38 -14.62
CA GLY A 105 0.90 17.71 -14.59
C GLY A 105 -0.15 17.90 -13.49
N LYS A 106 -0.33 16.93 -12.60
CA LYS A 106 -1.28 16.98 -11.48
C LYS A 106 -0.57 17.29 -10.17
N LYS A 107 -1.25 18.06 -9.32
CA LYS A 107 -0.78 18.45 -7.98
C LYS A 107 -1.59 17.73 -6.90
N VAL A 108 -1.07 17.75 -5.67
CA VAL A 108 -1.77 17.21 -4.50
C VAL A 108 -3.18 17.79 -4.40
N GLY A 109 -4.17 16.91 -4.24
CA GLY A 109 -5.60 17.26 -4.17
C GLY A 109 -6.32 17.24 -5.52
N ASP A 110 -5.60 17.28 -6.66
CA ASP A 110 -6.23 17.09 -7.96
C ASP A 110 -6.81 15.68 -8.07
N ILE A 111 -7.87 15.52 -8.87
CA ILE A 111 -8.45 14.21 -9.16
C ILE A 111 -7.85 13.65 -10.46
N VAL A 112 -7.50 12.37 -10.42
CA VAL A 112 -7.17 11.54 -11.58
C VAL A 112 -8.32 10.57 -11.80
N ASP A 113 -8.88 10.58 -13.01
CA ASP A 113 -9.92 9.63 -13.43
C ASP A 113 -9.26 8.56 -14.30
N PHE A 114 -9.33 7.31 -13.83
CA PHE A 114 -8.83 6.13 -14.55
C PHE A 114 -9.91 5.48 -15.40
N GLY A 115 -11.18 5.83 -15.19
CA GLY A 115 -12.33 5.28 -15.88
C GLY A 115 -12.65 3.82 -15.53
N GLY A 116 -13.86 3.40 -15.89
CA GLY A 116 -14.33 2.02 -15.74
C GLY A 116 -14.23 1.51 -14.30
N LEU A 117 -13.69 0.31 -14.14
CA LEU A 117 -13.54 -0.36 -12.84
C LEU A 117 -12.42 0.22 -11.98
N LEU A 118 -11.49 0.96 -12.58
CA LEU A 118 -10.34 1.55 -11.87
C LEU A 118 -10.70 2.86 -11.15
N GLY A 119 -11.90 3.40 -11.42
CA GLY A 119 -12.46 4.55 -10.73
C GLY A 119 -11.61 5.82 -10.82
N SER A 120 -11.54 6.58 -9.72
CA SER A 120 -10.82 7.85 -9.66
C SER A 120 -10.16 8.02 -8.30
N ALA A 121 -9.02 8.69 -8.23
CA ALA A 121 -8.33 8.95 -6.97
C ALA A 121 -7.85 10.40 -6.87
N PRO A 122 -7.87 10.98 -5.65
CA PRO A 122 -7.13 12.20 -5.39
C PRO A 122 -5.63 11.92 -5.42
N VAL A 123 -4.87 12.86 -5.98
CA VAL A 123 -3.42 12.87 -5.89
C VAL A 123 -3.02 13.09 -4.43
N MET A 124 -2.41 12.08 -3.84
CA MET A 124 -2.01 12.07 -2.43
C MET A 124 -0.65 12.74 -2.24
N PRO A 125 -0.42 13.43 -1.11
CA PRO A 125 0.90 13.99 -0.81
C PRO A 125 1.93 12.87 -0.60
N VAL A 126 3.16 13.13 -1.06
CA VAL A 126 4.34 12.29 -0.81
C VAL A 126 5.34 13.10 0.02
N SER A 127 6.18 12.41 0.81
CA SER A 127 7.24 13.06 1.58
C SER A 127 8.21 13.83 0.66
N GLY A 128 8.53 15.06 1.04
CA GLY A 128 9.54 15.89 0.36
C GLY A 128 10.98 15.66 0.84
N CYS A 129 11.18 14.72 1.77
CA CYS A 129 12.53 14.36 2.23
C CYS A 129 13.32 13.66 1.13
N ASP A 130 14.63 13.90 1.09
CA ASP A 130 15.51 13.25 0.12
C ASP A 130 15.83 11.80 0.55
N SER A 131 15.48 10.85 -0.32
CA SER A 131 15.78 9.41 -0.15
C SER A 131 16.95 8.96 -1.04
N SER A 132 17.57 9.86 -1.80
CA SER A 132 18.57 9.51 -2.82
C SER A 132 19.79 8.82 -2.24
N ALA A 133 20.28 9.24 -1.07
CA ALA A 133 21.43 8.66 -0.41
C ALA A 133 21.24 7.18 -0.07
N PHE A 134 20.04 6.79 0.37
CA PHE A 134 19.72 5.40 0.69
C PHE A 134 19.55 4.57 -0.59
N ILE A 135 18.75 5.04 -1.54
CA ILE A 135 18.42 4.29 -2.75
C ILE A 135 19.66 4.08 -3.64
N ARG A 136 20.51 5.09 -3.78
CA ARG A 136 21.74 5.00 -4.58
C ARG A 136 22.81 4.11 -3.96
N ARG A 137 22.67 3.70 -2.69
CA ARG A 137 23.59 2.74 -2.07
C ARG A 137 23.57 1.39 -2.80
N GLY A 138 22.44 1.02 -3.39
CA GLY A 138 22.28 -0.21 -4.16
C GLY A 138 22.65 -1.47 -3.37
N GLY A 139 22.90 -2.57 -4.10
CA GLY A 139 23.29 -3.84 -3.50
C GLY A 139 22.09 -4.68 -3.02
N ARG A 140 22.28 -5.40 -1.91
CA ARG A 140 21.31 -6.38 -1.40
C ARG A 140 21.02 -6.12 0.08
N ILE A 141 19.74 -5.97 0.42
CA ILE A 141 19.28 -6.00 1.82
C ILE A 141 19.35 -7.46 2.30
N PRO A 142 20.07 -7.76 3.39
CA PRO A 142 20.20 -9.12 3.89
C PRO A 142 18.87 -9.66 4.43
N ALA A 143 18.71 -10.98 4.41
CA ALA A 143 17.50 -11.62 4.92
C ALA A 143 17.36 -11.41 6.44
N PRO A 144 16.14 -11.17 6.95
CA PRO A 144 15.91 -11.02 8.37
C PRO A 144 16.03 -12.35 9.13
N MET A 145 16.36 -12.26 10.41
CA MET A 145 16.30 -13.42 11.31
C MET A 145 14.86 -13.62 11.79
N HIS A 146 14.19 -14.66 11.32
CA HIS A 146 12.81 -14.97 11.73
C HIS A 146 12.68 -15.79 13.02
N SER A 147 13.77 -16.39 13.48
CA SER A 147 13.80 -17.29 14.66
C SER A 147 13.79 -16.55 16.00
N LEU A 148 14.26 -15.30 16.03
CA LEU A 148 14.25 -14.44 17.21
C LEU A 148 13.09 -13.46 17.09
N ARG A 149 11.89 -13.89 17.50
CA ARG A 149 10.72 -13.01 17.62
C ARG A 149 10.65 -12.50 19.06
N ASN A 150 10.38 -11.21 19.24
CA ASN A 150 9.99 -10.63 20.52
C ASN A 150 8.58 -11.08 20.92
#